data_AF-A0A0H1REP0-F1
#
_entry.id   AF-A0A0H1REP0-F1
#
_cell.length_a   1.000
_cell.length_b   1.000
_cell.length_c   1.000
_cell.angle_alpha   90.00
_cell.angle_beta   90.00
_cell.angle_gamma   90.00
#
_symmetry.space_group_name_H-M   'P 1'
#
loop_
_entity.id
_entity.type
_entity.pdbx_description
1 polymer ?
#
loop_
_entity_poly.entity_id
_entity_poly.type
_entity_poly.pdbx_seq_one_letter_code
_entity_poly.pdbx_strand_id
1 'polypeptide(L)'
;MDEDELDGLRKLINQLRPVQGARSTKREYRNLDELNDARVVLETAVIEFKNLRHRGEGRDPPDCEVEINGVRCGIELTEFVHRRALEKSIKAHKAGSQQRYYFEWSREEFLDQLREEITKKDQPRDLKDGPWERYFLIFWTGEIRLGVEELTKFLDDVVIECELITDAFIGLDYHPGQGYPAIRIPVVTKTVASL
;
A
#
# COMPACT_ATOMS: atom_id res chain seq x y z
N MET A 1 -7.83 -27.81 10.78
CA MET A 1 -8.38 -27.16 9.58
C MET A 1 -9.45 -28.07 9.03
N ASP A 2 -10.68 -27.57 9.02
CA ASP A 2 -11.79 -28.29 8.41
C ASP A 2 -11.77 -28.15 6.87
N GLU A 3 -12.65 -28.88 6.20
CA GLU A 3 -12.68 -28.98 4.74
C GLU A 3 -13.11 -27.67 4.07
N ASP A 4 -13.88 -26.84 4.78
CA ASP A 4 -14.34 -25.52 4.35
C ASP A 4 -13.22 -24.47 4.46
N GLU A 5 -12.41 -24.51 5.52
CA GLU A 5 -11.18 -23.72 5.66
C GLU A 5 -10.16 -24.05 4.57
N LEU A 6 -10.07 -25.32 4.15
CA LEU A 6 -9.21 -25.76 3.05
C LEU A 6 -9.70 -25.29 1.68
N ASP A 7 -11.03 -25.27 1.44
CA ASP A 7 -11.61 -24.74 0.19
C ASP A 7 -11.47 -23.21 0.12
N GLY A 8 -11.67 -22.51 1.24
CA GLY A 8 -11.39 -21.08 1.38
C GLY A 8 -9.93 -20.75 1.06
N LEU A 9 -8.99 -21.52 1.60
CA LEU A 9 -7.55 -21.37 1.33
C LEU A 9 -7.18 -21.68 -0.14
N ARG A 10 -7.85 -22.63 -0.79
CA ARG A 10 -7.60 -22.98 -2.20
C ARG A 10 -8.12 -21.91 -3.16
N LYS A 11 -9.30 -21.35 -2.90
CA LYS A 11 -9.81 -20.17 -3.64
C LYS A 11 -8.89 -18.97 -3.45
N LEU A 12 -8.36 -18.79 -2.24
CA LEU A 12 -7.36 -17.78 -1.89
C LEU A 12 -6.07 -17.93 -2.69
N ILE A 13 -5.52 -19.14 -2.83
CA ILE A 13 -4.28 -19.37 -3.59
C ILE A 13 -4.44 -19.07 -5.09
N ASN A 14 -5.62 -19.32 -5.65
CA ASN A 14 -5.91 -19.19 -7.08
C ASN A 14 -6.21 -17.74 -7.53
N GLN A 15 -6.58 -16.84 -6.62
CA GLN A 15 -6.82 -15.42 -6.93
C GLN A 15 -5.57 -14.55 -6.72
N LEU A 16 -4.61 -15.02 -5.93
CA LEU A 16 -3.33 -14.34 -5.77
C LEU A 16 -2.63 -14.25 -7.13
N ARG A 17 -2.05 -13.08 -7.43
CA ARG A 17 -1.12 -12.95 -8.56
C ARG A 17 -0.08 -14.09 -8.45
N PRO A 18 0.39 -14.70 -9.58
CA PRO A 18 1.11 -15.98 -9.60
C PRO A 18 2.28 -16.07 -8.61
N VAL A 19 2.87 -14.93 -8.28
CA VAL A 19 3.80 -14.72 -7.17
C VAL A 19 3.16 -13.67 -6.27
N GLN A 20 2.91 -13.99 -5.00
CA GLN A 20 2.51 -13.00 -4.00
C GLN A 20 3.39 -11.75 -4.14
N GLY A 21 2.80 -10.56 -4.23
CA GLY A 21 3.55 -9.31 -4.08
C GLY A 21 4.64 -9.01 -5.11
N ALA A 22 4.82 -9.79 -6.18
CA ALA A 22 5.77 -9.36 -7.21
C ALA A 22 5.06 -8.42 -8.19
N ARG A 23 5.04 -7.12 -7.88
CA ARG A 23 4.81 -6.09 -8.91
C ARG A 23 5.71 -6.42 -10.11
N SER A 24 5.19 -6.20 -11.32
CA SER A 24 6.00 -6.45 -12.50
C SER A 24 7.29 -5.63 -12.41
N THR A 25 8.44 -6.29 -12.54
CA THR A 25 9.73 -5.62 -12.61
C THR A 25 9.92 -4.91 -13.95
N LYS A 26 9.11 -5.27 -14.96
CA LYS A 26 9.05 -4.55 -16.23
C LYS A 26 8.29 -3.24 -16.03
N ARG A 27 8.98 -2.15 -16.32
CA ARG A 27 8.61 -0.77 -15.99
C ARG A 27 7.25 -0.32 -16.53
N GLU A 28 6.94 -0.65 -17.77
CA GLU A 28 5.67 -0.26 -18.41
C GLU A 28 4.45 -0.78 -17.62
N TYR A 29 4.54 -2.02 -17.13
CA TYR A 29 3.49 -2.60 -16.30
C TYR A 29 3.53 -2.06 -14.88
N ARG A 30 4.71 -1.69 -14.35
CA ARG A 30 4.82 -1.07 -13.03
C ARG A 30 4.07 0.26 -12.96
N ASN A 31 4.24 1.12 -13.97
CA ASN A 31 3.54 2.41 -14.02
C ASN A 31 2.02 2.23 -14.11
N LEU A 32 1.57 1.20 -14.85
CA LEU A 32 0.16 0.84 -14.95
C LEU A 32 -0.38 0.26 -13.65
N ASP A 33 0.39 -0.60 -12.99
CA ASP A 33 0.07 -1.14 -11.66
C ASP A 33 -0.07 0.00 -10.65
N GLU A 34 0.90 0.92 -10.60
CA GLU A 34 0.88 2.09 -9.71
C GLU A 34 -0.34 2.99 -9.93
N LEU A 35 -0.68 3.25 -11.20
CA LEU A 35 -1.86 4.04 -11.55
C LEU A 35 -3.16 3.34 -11.16
N ASN A 36 -3.24 2.02 -11.35
CA ASN A 36 -4.41 1.23 -11.00
C ASN A 36 -4.59 1.12 -9.48
N ASP A 37 -3.50 0.89 -8.74
CA ASP A 37 -3.53 0.81 -7.28
C ASP A 37 -4.01 2.14 -6.67
N ALA A 38 -3.50 3.28 -7.17
CA ALA A 38 -3.97 4.60 -6.75
C ALA A 38 -5.46 4.79 -7.04
N ARG A 39 -5.90 4.41 -8.24
CA ARG A 39 -7.31 4.51 -8.65
C ARG A 39 -8.22 3.69 -7.73
N VAL A 40 -7.90 2.41 -7.54
CA VAL A 40 -8.68 1.49 -6.72
C VAL A 40 -8.80 2.00 -5.29
N VAL A 41 -7.69 2.46 -4.69
CA VAL A 41 -7.72 2.97 -3.32
C VAL A 41 -8.58 4.23 -3.20
N LEU A 42 -8.46 5.19 -4.15
CA LEU A 42 -9.28 6.40 -4.13
C LEU A 42 -10.77 6.09 -4.32
N GLU A 43 -11.11 5.20 -5.26
CA GLU A 43 -12.50 4.78 -5.52
C GLU A 43 -13.11 4.07 -4.31
N THR A 44 -12.39 3.11 -3.72
CA THR A 44 -12.84 2.37 -2.54
C THR A 44 -12.95 3.26 -1.30
N ALA A 45 -12.06 4.24 -1.15
CA ALA A 45 -12.15 5.25 -0.10
C ALA A 45 -13.24 6.30 -0.35
N VAL A 46 -14.00 6.20 -1.44
CA VAL A 46 -15.07 7.13 -1.84
C VAL A 46 -14.54 8.57 -1.96
N ILE A 47 -13.32 8.72 -2.48
CA ILE A 47 -12.69 10.01 -2.73
C ILE A 47 -12.97 10.39 -4.18
N GLU A 48 -13.67 11.49 -4.41
CA GLU A 48 -13.84 12.04 -5.74
C GLU A 48 -12.53 12.65 -6.25
N PHE A 49 -12.12 12.27 -7.46
CA PHE A 49 -10.88 12.75 -8.07
C PHE A 49 -11.01 12.99 -9.57
N LYS A 50 -10.12 13.82 -10.10
CA LYS A 50 -9.98 14.12 -11.52
C LYS A 50 -8.53 14.01 -11.95
N ASN A 51 -8.30 13.84 -13.24
CA ASN A 51 -6.98 13.94 -13.87
C ASN A 51 -5.89 13.03 -13.27
N LEU A 52 -6.27 11.90 -12.65
CA LEU A 52 -5.31 10.93 -12.10
C LEU A 52 -4.39 10.39 -13.21
N ARG A 53 -3.09 10.58 -13.03
CA ARG A 53 -2.08 10.10 -13.97
C ARG A 53 -0.75 9.77 -13.28
N HIS A 54 -0.06 8.80 -13.85
CA HIS A 54 1.33 8.49 -13.50
C HIS A 54 2.25 9.61 -14.01
N ARG A 55 3.28 10.00 -13.24
CA ARG A 55 4.16 11.13 -13.58
C ARG A 55 5.27 10.77 -14.56
N GLY A 56 5.65 9.50 -14.61
CA GLY A 56 6.59 8.95 -15.59
C GLY A 56 8.03 8.98 -15.11
N GLU A 57 8.92 8.45 -15.94
CA GLU A 57 10.32 8.25 -15.56
C GLU A 57 11.03 9.52 -15.10
N GLY A 58 11.78 9.40 -14.00
CA GLY A 58 12.66 10.44 -13.49
C GLY A 58 11.94 11.55 -12.74
N ARG A 59 10.60 11.48 -12.66
CA ARG A 59 9.77 12.48 -12.00
C ARG A 59 9.40 12.11 -10.58
N ASP A 60 9.59 10.86 -10.15
CA ASP A 60 9.31 10.41 -8.78
C ASP A 60 10.33 10.97 -7.77
N PRO A 61 9.94 11.30 -6.52
CA PRO A 61 8.56 11.27 -5.99
C PRO A 61 7.76 12.58 -6.26
N PRO A 62 6.41 12.56 -6.26
CA PRO A 62 5.51 11.38 -6.14
C PRO A 62 5.40 10.57 -7.44
N ASP A 63 4.96 9.31 -7.34
CA ASP A 63 4.73 8.42 -8.50
C ASP A 63 3.55 8.88 -9.37
N CYS A 64 2.46 9.31 -8.74
CA CYS A 64 1.24 9.78 -9.40
C CYS A 64 0.90 11.21 -8.97
N GLU A 65 0.12 11.89 -9.81
CA GLU A 65 -0.55 13.13 -9.45
C GLU A 65 -2.04 13.06 -9.76
N VAL A 66 -2.82 13.78 -8.98
CA VAL A 66 -4.28 13.80 -9.07
C VAL A 66 -4.82 15.14 -8.62
N GLU A 67 -6.03 15.49 -9.07
CA GLU A 67 -6.79 16.62 -8.55
C GLU A 67 -7.92 16.11 -7.65
N ILE A 68 -7.95 16.55 -6.39
CA ILE A 68 -8.99 16.21 -5.41
C ILE A 68 -9.50 17.52 -4.82
N ASN A 69 -10.82 17.74 -4.83
CA ASN A 69 -11.44 18.99 -4.35
C ASN A 69 -10.83 20.27 -4.99
N GLY A 70 -10.41 20.18 -6.25
CA GLY A 70 -9.82 21.31 -6.99
C GLY A 70 -8.37 21.63 -6.64
N VAL A 71 -7.72 20.86 -5.75
CA VAL A 71 -6.30 21.05 -5.39
C VAL A 71 -5.43 19.96 -6.00
N ARG A 72 -4.17 20.30 -6.28
CA ARG A 72 -3.20 19.37 -6.87
C ARG A 72 -2.54 18.52 -5.78
N CYS A 73 -2.71 17.21 -5.86
CA CYS A 73 -2.19 16.25 -4.89
C CYS A 73 -1.10 15.36 -5.49
N GLY A 74 -0.09 15.04 -4.69
CA GLY A 74 0.88 13.99 -4.96
C GLY A 74 0.43 12.66 -4.37
N ILE A 75 0.67 11.55 -5.07
CA ILE A 75 0.46 10.20 -4.54
C ILE A 75 1.76 9.40 -4.66
N GLU A 76 2.29 8.99 -3.53
CA GLU A 76 3.38 8.02 -3.42
C GLU A 76 2.79 6.62 -3.18
N LEU A 77 3.23 5.63 -3.96
CA LEU A 77 2.81 4.25 -3.80
C LEU A 77 3.97 3.39 -3.31
N THR A 78 3.69 2.50 -2.36
CA THR A 78 4.71 1.56 -1.90
C THR A 78 4.12 0.23 -1.45
N GLU A 79 4.93 -0.82 -1.51
CA GLU A 79 4.53 -2.17 -1.08
C GLU A 79 4.74 -2.34 0.42
N PHE A 80 3.72 -2.79 1.13
CA PHE A 80 3.83 -3.22 2.51
C PHE A 80 3.91 -4.76 2.58
N VAL A 81 5.11 -5.28 2.81
CA VAL A 81 5.38 -6.72 2.78
C VAL A 81 6.44 -7.09 3.82
N HIS A 82 6.34 -8.28 4.39
CA HIS A 82 7.42 -8.83 5.22
C HIS A 82 8.54 -9.34 4.31
N ARG A 83 9.55 -8.49 4.06
CA ARG A 83 10.61 -8.70 3.06
C ARG A 83 11.27 -10.08 3.15
N ARG A 84 11.56 -10.56 4.35
CA ARG A 84 12.22 -11.86 4.54
C ARG A 84 11.34 -13.04 4.13
N ALA A 85 10.02 -12.94 4.28
CA ALA A 85 9.09 -13.96 3.81
C ALA A 85 8.98 -13.92 2.28
N LEU A 86 8.81 -12.72 1.71
CA LEU A 86 8.78 -12.51 0.26
C LEU A 86 10.05 -13.05 -0.43
N GLU A 87 11.23 -12.73 0.09
CA GLU A 87 12.50 -13.21 -0.46
C GLU A 87 12.61 -14.74 -0.45
N LYS A 88 12.12 -15.40 0.61
CA LYS A 88 12.08 -16.87 0.66
C LYS A 88 11.13 -17.43 -0.38
N SER A 89 9.94 -16.83 -0.56
CA SER A 89 8.97 -17.22 -1.60
C SER A 89 9.56 -17.07 -3.00
N ILE A 90 10.24 -15.95 -3.28
CA ILE A 90 10.92 -15.72 -4.57
C ILE A 90 12.01 -16.78 -4.80
N LYS A 91 12.82 -17.09 -3.79
CA LYS A 91 13.88 -18.10 -3.88
C LYS A 91 13.32 -19.50 -4.15
N ALA A 92 12.25 -19.89 -3.46
CA ALA A 92 11.59 -21.18 -3.68
C ALA A 92 11.01 -21.28 -5.10
N HIS A 93 10.32 -20.24 -5.57
CA HIS A 93 9.78 -20.19 -6.93
C HIS A 93 10.87 -20.30 -7.99
N LYS A 94 11.99 -19.58 -7.84
CA LYS A 94 13.15 -19.67 -8.75
C LYS A 94 13.77 -21.07 -8.79
N ALA A 95 13.65 -21.84 -7.70
CA ALA A 95 14.07 -23.23 -7.62
C ALA A 95 13.02 -24.23 -8.16
N GLY A 96 11.91 -23.76 -8.75
CA GLY A 96 10.83 -24.61 -9.26
C GLY A 96 9.89 -25.15 -8.18
N SER A 97 10.00 -24.69 -6.94
CA SER A 97 9.10 -25.05 -5.85
C SER A 97 7.83 -24.18 -5.88
N GLN A 98 6.69 -24.78 -5.56
CA GLN A 98 5.43 -24.06 -5.34
C GLN A 98 5.26 -23.56 -3.90
N GLN A 99 6.27 -23.76 -3.05
CA GLN A 99 6.21 -23.34 -1.65
C GLN A 99 6.15 -21.82 -1.53
N ARG A 100 5.13 -21.34 -0.81
CA ARG A 100 4.95 -19.94 -0.44
C ARG A 100 5.19 -19.79 1.06
N TYR A 101 5.92 -18.74 1.43
CA TYR A 101 6.18 -18.36 2.82
C TYR A 101 5.34 -17.14 3.16
N TYR A 102 4.69 -17.22 4.31
CA TYR A 102 3.83 -16.18 4.85
C TYR A 102 4.39 -15.70 6.18
N PHE A 103 4.00 -14.50 6.59
CA PHE A 103 4.32 -13.95 7.89
C PHE A 103 3.04 -13.75 8.70
N GLU A 104 3.06 -14.18 9.96
CA GLU A 104 1.99 -13.94 10.91
C GLU A 104 2.34 -12.71 11.72
N TRP A 105 1.62 -11.62 11.46
CA TRP A 105 1.90 -10.33 12.05
C TRP A 105 1.34 -10.25 13.46
N SER A 106 2.17 -9.84 14.42
CA SER A 106 1.67 -9.19 15.62
C SER A 106 1.34 -7.72 15.34
N ARG A 107 0.49 -7.12 16.19
CA ARG A 107 0.20 -5.68 16.12
C ARG A 107 1.47 -4.83 16.24
N GLU A 108 2.37 -5.22 17.13
CA GLU A 108 3.63 -4.49 17.38
C GLU A 108 4.52 -4.50 16.15
N GLU A 109 4.80 -5.67 15.57
CA GLU A 109 5.62 -5.80 14.36
C GLU A 109 5.02 -5.04 13.16
N PHE A 110 3.69 -5.09 13.01
CA PHE A 110 2.99 -4.34 11.98
C PHE A 110 3.18 -2.83 12.15
N LEU A 111 2.94 -2.31 13.37
CA LEU A 111 3.02 -0.88 13.64
C LEU A 111 4.46 -0.36 13.56
N ASP A 112 5.44 -1.15 13.98
CA ASP A 112 6.85 -0.79 13.88
C ASP A 112 7.29 -0.67 12.43
N GLN A 113 6.97 -1.66 11.59
CA GLN A 113 7.27 -1.60 10.16
C GLN A 113 6.49 -0.46 9.47
N LEU A 114 5.22 -0.25 9.82
CA LEU A 114 4.40 0.82 9.25
C LEU A 114 4.99 2.20 9.54
N ARG A 115 5.39 2.45 10.79
CA ARG A 115 6.02 3.71 11.18
C ARG A 115 7.38 3.90 10.49
N GLU A 116 8.16 2.83 10.38
CA GLU A 116 9.45 2.87 9.69
C GLU A 116 9.27 3.27 8.22
N GLU A 117 8.34 2.64 7.50
CA GLU A 117 8.09 2.95 6.10
C GLU A 117 7.48 4.34 5.89
N ILE A 118 6.53 4.76 6.74
CA ILE A 118 6.00 6.13 6.70
C ILE A 118 7.13 7.15 6.92
N THR A 119 7.99 6.94 7.93
CA THR A 119 9.11 7.85 8.22
C THR A 119 10.07 7.99 7.04
N LYS A 120 10.35 6.88 6.33
CA LYS A 120 11.19 6.90 5.12
C LYS A 120 10.56 7.70 3.98
N LYS A 121 9.22 7.73 3.89
CA LYS A 121 8.48 8.39 2.82
C LYS A 121 8.06 9.84 3.14
N ASP A 122 7.99 10.19 4.42
CA ASP A 122 7.64 11.52 4.91
C ASP A 122 8.83 12.50 4.79
N GLN A 123 9.32 12.72 3.56
CA GLN A 123 10.53 13.48 3.26
C GLN A 123 10.20 14.70 2.36
N PRO A 124 9.82 15.87 2.92
CA PRO A 124 9.39 17.02 2.12
C PRO A 124 10.48 17.62 1.22
N ARG A 125 11.77 17.34 1.50
CA ARG A 125 12.92 17.89 0.77
C ARG A 125 13.23 17.17 -0.54
N ASP A 126 12.71 15.97 -0.72
CA ASP A 126 13.06 15.09 -1.85
C ASP A 126 12.02 15.14 -2.99
N LEU A 127 11.02 16.01 -2.87
CA LEU A 127 9.90 16.12 -3.81
C LEU A 127 10.29 16.81 -5.11
N LYS A 128 9.80 16.26 -6.23
CA LYS A 128 9.93 16.87 -7.56
C LYS A 128 8.63 17.55 -7.99
N ASP A 129 8.76 18.64 -8.73
CA ASP A 129 7.66 19.42 -9.31
C ASP A 129 6.58 19.89 -8.32
N GLY A 130 6.96 20.04 -7.04
CA GLY A 130 6.13 20.65 -6.01
C GLY A 130 5.96 22.17 -6.18
N PRO A 131 5.21 22.82 -5.29
CA PRO A 131 4.60 22.27 -4.09
C PRO A 131 3.36 21.41 -4.38
N TRP A 132 3.09 20.47 -3.46
CA TRP A 132 1.88 19.64 -3.45
C TRP A 132 1.00 20.10 -2.30
N GLU A 133 -0.27 20.40 -2.55
CA GLU A 133 -1.18 20.92 -1.52
C GLU A 133 -1.62 19.82 -0.55
N ARG A 134 -1.69 18.58 -1.05
CA ARG A 134 -1.89 17.35 -0.26
C ARG A 134 -0.96 16.28 -0.78
N TYR A 135 -0.55 15.39 0.11
CA TYR A 135 0.36 14.30 -0.20
C TYR A 135 -0.18 13.00 0.36
N PHE A 136 -0.54 12.08 -0.53
CA PHE A 136 -1.07 10.77 -0.20
C PHE A 136 0.06 9.74 -0.19
N LEU A 137 0.14 8.94 0.87
CA LEU A 137 0.92 7.72 0.89
C LEU A 137 -0.01 6.51 0.81
N ILE A 138 0.11 5.72 -0.24
CA ILE A 138 -0.68 4.52 -0.43
C ILE A 138 0.23 3.30 -0.32
N PHE A 139 0.02 2.53 0.74
CA PHE A 139 0.51 1.18 0.83
C PHE A 139 -0.38 0.25 0.05
N TRP A 140 0.19 -0.72 -0.65
CA TRP A 140 -0.52 -1.90 -1.12
C TRP A 140 0.10 -3.13 -0.48
N THR A 141 -0.70 -4.14 -0.16
CA THR A 141 -0.19 -5.38 0.43
C THR A 141 -0.90 -6.62 -0.12
N GLY A 142 -0.12 -7.68 -0.31
CA GLY A 142 -0.59 -9.04 -0.59
C GLY A 142 -0.28 -10.04 0.51
N GLU A 143 -0.09 -9.54 1.73
CA GLU A 143 0.09 -10.35 2.93
C GLU A 143 -1.25 -10.99 3.32
N ILE A 144 -1.41 -12.28 3.05
CA ILE A 144 -2.67 -13.02 3.26
C ILE A 144 -3.18 -13.06 4.71
N ARG A 145 -2.34 -12.68 5.67
CA ARG A 145 -2.65 -12.63 7.11
C ARG A 145 -2.99 -11.21 7.59
N LEU A 146 -3.02 -10.22 6.70
CA LEU A 146 -3.49 -8.87 6.96
C LEU A 146 -4.81 -8.67 6.22
N GLY A 147 -5.93 -9.00 6.87
CA GLY A 147 -7.28 -8.71 6.39
C GLY A 147 -7.80 -7.36 6.87
N VAL A 148 -9.05 -7.03 6.52
CA VAL A 148 -9.68 -5.78 6.98
C VAL A 148 -9.83 -5.79 8.50
N GLU A 149 -10.20 -6.93 9.07
CA GLU A 149 -10.40 -7.10 10.49
C GLU A 149 -9.08 -6.92 11.27
N GLU A 150 -7.98 -7.55 10.82
CA GLU A 150 -6.67 -7.40 11.46
C GLU A 150 -6.16 -5.96 11.37
N LEU A 151 -6.22 -5.35 10.18
CA LEU A 151 -5.73 -3.98 9.98
C LEU A 151 -6.53 -2.95 10.78
N THR A 152 -7.85 -3.09 10.82
CA THR A 152 -8.71 -2.21 11.63
C THR A 152 -8.35 -2.32 13.11
N LYS A 153 -8.16 -3.55 13.61
CA LYS A 153 -7.74 -3.80 14.99
C LYS A 153 -6.33 -3.29 15.29
N PHE A 154 -5.39 -3.46 14.35
CA PHE A 154 -4.01 -3.03 14.56
C PHE A 154 -3.88 -1.50 14.56
N LEU A 155 -4.66 -0.81 13.73
CA LEU A 155 -4.70 0.65 13.63
C LEU A 155 -5.59 1.32 14.69
N ASP A 156 -6.34 0.55 15.48
CA ASP A 156 -7.15 1.07 16.56
C ASP A 156 -6.29 1.90 17.55
N ASP A 157 -6.78 3.08 17.92
CA ASP A 157 -6.09 4.09 18.74
C ASP A 157 -4.69 4.51 18.25
N VAL A 158 -4.37 4.33 16.96
CA VAL A 158 -3.11 4.79 16.37
C VAL A 158 -3.30 6.13 15.67
N VAL A 159 -2.41 7.08 15.94
CA VAL A 159 -2.24 8.30 15.15
C VAL A 159 -0.76 8.49 14.87
N ILE A 160 -0.41 8.76 13.60
CA ILE A 160 0.96 8.97 13.16
C ILE A 160 1.13 10.43 12.74
N GLU A 161 2.12 11.11 13.31
CA GLU A 161 2.43 12.49 12.96
C GLU A 161 3.37 12.56 11.76
N CYS A 162 2.98 13.33 10.74
CA CYS A 162 3.72 13.50 9.50
C CYS A 162 3.98 14.98 9.21
N GLU A 163 5.05 15.30 8.48
CA GLU A 163 5.36 16.66 8.02
C GLU A 163 4.81 16.90 6.60
N LEU A 164 4.96 15.91 5.71
CA LEU A 164 4.55 15.96 4.32
C LEU A 164 3.21 15.24 4.09
N ILE A 165 3.08 14.02 4.62
CA ILE A 165 1.95 13.14 4.32
C ILE A 165 0.69 13.68 5.02
N THR A 166 -0.33 13.99 4.22
CA THR A 166 -1.63 14.48 4.70
C THR A 166 -2.67 13.36 4.80
N ASP A 167 -2.48 12.32 3.99
CA ASP A 167 -3.42 11.22 3.84
C ASP A 167 -2.65 9.92 3.66
N ALA A 168 -3.05 8.87 4.36
CA ALA A 168 -2.42 7.56 4.20
C ALA A 168 -3.47 6.45 4.16
N PHE A 169 -3.23 5.47 3.29
CA PHE A 169 -4.10 4.32 3.10
C PHE A 169 -3.29 3.05 2.95
N ILE A 170 -3.87 1.92 3.32
CA ILE A 170 -3.40 0.58 2.94
C ILE A 170 -4.49 -0.10 2.12
N GLY A 171 -4.19 -0.36 0.85
CA GLY A 171 -5.01 -1.16 -0.06
C GLY A 171 -4.65 -2.64 0.05
N LEU A 172 -5.66 -3.49 0.11
CA LEU A 172 -5.48 -4.93 0.04
C LEU A 172 -5.58 -5.39 -1.41
N ASP A 173 -4.60 -6.17 -1.88
CA ASP A 173 -4.66 -6.83 -3.18
C ASP A 173 -5.67 -8.00 -3.21
N TYR A 174 -6.27 -8.31 -2.08
CA TYR A 174 -7.27 -9.35 -1.90
C TYR A 174 -8.02 -9.17 -0.58
N HIS A 175 -9.35 -9.32 -0.63
CA HIS A 175 -10.16 -9.63 0.55
C HIS A 175 -11.32 -10.53 0.19
N PRO A 176 -11.56 -11.65 0.90
CA PRO A 176 -12.68 -12.54 0.63
C PRO A 176 -14.00 -11.76 0.58
N GLY A 177 -14.73 -11.87 -0.54
CA GLY A 177 -16.06 -11.30 -0.71
C GLY A 177 -16.17 -9.78 -0.84
N GLN A 178 -15.06 -9.02 -0.79
CA GLN A 178 -15.09 -7.54 -0.77
C GLN A 178 -14.25 -6.87 -1.87
N GLY A 179 -13.61 -7.62 -2.76
CA GLY A 179 -12.77 -7.06 -3.83
C GLY A 179 -11.42 -6.58 -3.30
N TYR A 180 -11.11 -5.29 -3.49
CA TYR A 180 -9.86 -4.64 -3.11
C TYR A 180 -10.13 -3.51 -2.10
N PRO A 181 -10.39 -3.84 -0.81
CA PRO A 181 -10.67 -2.84 0.20
C PRO A 181 -9.46 -1.94 0.44
N ALA A 182 -9.73 -0.71 0.85
CA ALA A 182 -8.72 0.25 1.28
C ALA A 182 -9.06 0.77 2.67
N ILE A 183 -8.06 0.79 3.55
CA ILE A 183 -8.22 1.17 4.96
C ILE A 183 -7.41 2.42 5.19
N ARG A 184 -8.01 3.42 5.83
CA ARG A 184 -7.33 4.66 6.17
C ARG A 184 -6.36 4.42 7.32
N ILE A 185 -5.13 4.89 7.17
CA ILE A 185 -4.16 4.99 8.25
C ILE A 185 -4.32 6.38 8.88
N PRO A 186 -4.60 6.50 10.19
CA PRO A 186 -4.78 7.81 10.80
C PRO A 186 -3.45 8.57 10.87
N VAL A 187 -3.35 9.62 10.08
CA VAL A 187 -2.20 10.54 10.06
C VAL A 187 -2.65 11.96 10.41
N VAL A 188 -1.77 12.73 11.04
CA VAL A 188 -1.98 14.16 11.31
C VAL A 188 -0.74 14.94 10.90
N THR A 189 -0.94 16.11 10.31
CA THR A 189 0.17 16.99 9.93
C THR A 189 0.71 17.69 11.18
N LYS A 190 2.04 17.67 11.35
CA LYS A 190 2.72 18.44 12.39
C LYS A 190 2.42 19.92 12.17
N THR A 191 1.76 20.53 13.14
CA THR A 191 1.59 21.98 13.12
C THR A 191 2.96 22.58 13.41
N VAL A 192 3.63 23.14 12.41
CA VAL A 192 4.83 23.92 12.64
C VAL A 192 4.39 25.15 13.43
N ALA A 193 4.70 25.19 14.73
CA ALA A 193 4.54 26.40 15.52
C ALA A 193 5.33 27.49 14.80
N SER A 194 4.63 28.51 14.31
CA SER A 194 5.26 29.67 13.69
C SER A 194 6.13 30.34 14.75
N LEU A 195 7.44 30.19 14.62
CA LEU A 195 8.43 30.97 15.38
C LEU A 195 8.54 32.38 14.80
#